data_AF-A0A0Q7W3X4-F1
#
_entry.id   AF-A0A0Q7W3X4-F1
#
_cell.length_a   1.000
_cell.length_b   1.000
_cell.length_c   1.000
_cell.angle_alpha   90.00
_cell.angle_beta   90.00
_cell.angle_gamma   90.00
#
_symmetry.space_group_name_H-M   'P 1'
#
loop_
_entity.id
_entity.type
_entity.pdbx_description
1 polymer ?
#
loop_
_entity_poly.entity_id
_entity_poly.type
_entity_poly.pdbx_seq_one_letter_code
_entity_poly.pdbx_strand_id
1 'polypeptide(L)'
;MTLDEIDKMIDLYAAEGGPGLIKLSADTWCEFPMNSGAQCTDQRRGIRYRGVRIWVSRSFEDQVLSRAEAMALGHDGFEDLMTVGSRTVGAQEHRR
;
A
#
# COMPACT_ATOMS: atom_id res chain seq x y z
N MET A 1 5.33 -4.39 12.83
CA MET A 1 4.77 -3.04 12.59
C MET A 1 3.26 -3.16 12.41
N THR A 2 2.49 -2.28 13.03
CA THR A 2 1.01 -2.27 13.00
C THR A 2 0.49 -1.47 11.79
N LEU A 3 -0.80 -1.64 11.46
CA LEU A 3 -1.45 -0.87 10.39
C LEU A 3 -1.44 0.63 10.67
N ASP A 4 -1.74 1.05 11.90
CA ASP A 4 -1.74 2.46 12.30
C ASP A 4 -0.35 3.11 12.14
N GLU A 5 0.71 2.37 12.41
CA GLU A 5 2.09 2.84 12.19
C GLU A 5 2.39 2.99 10.70
N ILE A 6 1.96 2.04 9.88
CA ILE A 6 2.11 2.11 8.42
C ILE A 6 1.34 3.31 7.86
N ASP A 7 0.10 3.52 8.31
CA ASP A 7 -0.71 4.66 7.88
C ASP A 7 -0.04 6.00 8.22
N LYS A 8 0.48 6.14 9.44
CA LYS A 8 1.23 7.34 9.85
C LYS A 8 2.44 7.59 8.96
N MET A 9 3.20 6.54 8.63
CA MET A 9 4.39 6.68 7.78
C MET A 9 4.02 6.98 6.32
N ILE A 10 2.95 6.38 5.80
CA ILE A 10 2.42 6.70 4.46
C ILE A 10 2.03 8.19 4.40
N ASP A 11 1.32 8.68 5.40
CA ASP A 11 0.86 10.07 5.45
C ASP A 11 2.03 11.06 5.59
N LEU A 12 3.04 10.70 6.38
CA LEU A 12 4.28 11.47 6.48
C LEU A 12 4.96 11.59 5.12
N TYR A 13 5.23 10.47 4.44
CA TYR A 13 5.90 10.53 3.14
C TYR A 13 5.03 11.15 2.05
N ALA A 14 3.70 11.07 2.15
CA ALA A 14 2.81 11.78 1.23
C ALA A 14 3.07 13.30 1.24
N ALA A 15 3.44 13.87 2.38
CA ALA A 15 3.84 15.27 2.49
C ALA A 15 5.29 15.54 1.98
N GLU A 16 6.14 14.52 1.95
CA GLU A 16 7.59 14.63 1.63
C GLU A 16 7.95 14.13 0.20
N GLY A 17 7.02 14.15 -0.74
CA GLY A 17 7.26 13.75 -2.13
C GLY A 17 6.83 12.33 -2.50
N GLY A 18 6.21 11.62 -1.56
CA GLY A 18 5.41 10.42 -1.77
C GLY A 18 5.99 9.16 -1.13
N PRO A 19 5.13 8.25 -0.66
CA PRO A 19 5.54 6.91 -0.23
C PRO A 19 5.94 6.06 -1.45
N GLY A 20 6.97 5.23 -1.28
CA GLY A 20 7.56 4.41 -2.34
C GLY A 20 7.26 2.92 -2.23
N LEU A 21 7.61 2.31 -1.10
CA LEU A 21 7.52 0.87 -0.91
C LEU A 21 7.27 0.54 0.56
N ILE A 22 6.41 -0.44 0.83
CA ILE A 22 6.29 -1.06 2.15
C ILE A 22 7.03 -2.40 2.09
N LYS A 23 8.04 -2.59 2.94
CA LYS A 23 8.64 -3.90 3.16
C LYS A 23 8.13 -4.45 4.48
N LEU A 24 7.67 -5.69 4.48
CA LEU A 24 7.21 -6.40 5.67
C LEU A 24 7.93 -7.73 5.79
N SER A 25 8.21 -8.10 7.03
CA SER A 25 8.51 -9.48 7.38
C SER A 25 7.31 -10.37 7.03
N ALA A 26 7.56 -11.64 6.71
CA ALA A 26 6.47 -12.57 6.44
C ALA A 26 5.58 -12.79 7.68
N ASP A 27 6.16 -12.72 8.88
CA ASP A 27 5.43 -12.92 10.14
C ASP A 27 4.46 -11.76 10.37
N THR A 28 4.91 -10.51 10.25
CA THR A 28 4.04 -9.33 10.31
C THR A 28 2.94 -9.39 9.25
N TRP A 29 3.27 -9.77 8.01
CA TRP A 29 2.27 -9.88 6.96
C TRP A 29 1.18 -10.91 7.27
N CYS A 30 1.53 -12.03 7.89
CA CYS A 30 0.54 -13.06 8.26
C CYS A 30 -0.42 -12.58 9.37
N GLU A 31 -0.01 -11.58 10.17
CA GLU A 31 -0.85 -10.97 11.20
C GLU A 31 -1.79 -9.88 10.64
N PHE A 32 -1.65 -9.48 9.38
CA PHE A 32 -2.53 -8.47 8.79
C PHE A 32 -3.99 -8.97 8.75
N PRO A 33 -4.96 -8.15 9.20
CA PRO A 33 -6.37 -8.48 9.04
C PRO A 33 -6.72 -8.75 7.58
N MET A 34 -7.51 -9.80 7.33
CA MET A 34 -7.98 -10.12 5.97
C MET A 34 -8.75 -8.96 5.31
N ASN A 35 -9.35 -8.09 6.12
CA ASN A 35 -10.07 -6.89 5.69
C ASN A 35 -9.24 -5.60 5.83
N SER A 36 -7.91 -5.70 5.93
CA SER A 36 -7.00 -4.55 5.99
C SER A 36 -7.15 -3.60 4.80
N GLY A 37 -7.65 -4.07 3.66
CA GLY A 37 -7.73 -3.29 2.42
C GLY A 37 -6.47 -3.40 1.57
N ALA A 38 -5.52 -4.26 1.94
CA ALA A 38 -4.44 -4.66 1.05
C ALA A 38 -4.99 -5.55 -0.08
N GLN A 39 -4.68 -5.22 -1.33
CA GLN A 39 -5.26 -5.87 -2.51
C GLN A 39 -4.20 -6.15 -3.59
N CYS A 40 -4.35 -7.25 -4.32
CA CYS A 40 -3.61 -7.55 -5.53
C CYS A 40 -4.62 -7.65 -6.69
N THR A 41 -4.74 -6.59 -7.48
CA THR A 41 -5.69 -6.54 -8.61
C THR A 41 -5.12 -7.11 -9.91
N ASP A 42 -3.79 -7.07 -10.04
CA ASP A 42 -3.05 -7.62 -11.17
C ASP A 42 -1.68 -8.09 -10.67
N GLN A 43 -1.22 -9.22 -11.20
CA GLN A 43 0.03 -9.86 -10.77
C GLN A 43 1.27 -8.98 -10.99
N ARG A 44 1.27 -8.11 -12.02
CA ARG A 44 2.38 -7.18 -12.28
C ARG A 44 2.37 -6.01 -11.31
N ARG A 45 1.19 -5.59 -10.85
CA ARG A 45 1.03 -4.55 -9.82
C ARG A 45 1.41 -5.03 -8.43
N GLY A 46 1.27 -6.33 -8.18
CA GLY A 46 1.52 -6.95 -6.88
C GLY A 46 0.51 -6.51 -5.81
N ILE A 47 0.82 -6.84 -4.56
CA ILE A 47 0.00 -6.49 -3.40
C ILE A 47 0.19 -5.00 -3.09
N ARG A 48 -0.90 -4.28 -2.84
CA ARG A 48 -0.89 -2.84 -2.52
C ARG A 48 -1.79 -2.51 -1.34
N TYR A 49 -1.35 -1.60 -0.48
CA TYR A 49 -2.13 -1.00 0.60
C TYR A 49 -2.15 0.51 0.42
N ARG A 50 -3.35 1.10 0.38
CA ARG A 50 -3.57 2.52 0.04
C ARG A 50 -2.88 2.98 -1.26
N GLY A 51 -2.65 2.06 -2.20
CA GLY A 51 -1.94 2.31 -3.46
C GLY A 51 -0.42 2.10 -3.40
N VAL A 52 0.17 2.00 -2.20
CA VAL A 52 1.60 1.72 -2.01
C VAL A 52 1.87 0.22 -2.12
N ARG A 53 2.92 -0.15 -2.85
CA ARG A 53 3.29 -1.57 -3.05
C ARG A 53 3.81 -2.18 -1.75
N ILE A 54 3.42 -3.43 -1.50
CA ILE A 54 3.89 -4.24 -0.37
C ILE A 54 4.79 -5.35 -0.89
N TRP A 55 5.96 -5.47 -0.29
CA TRP A 55 6.90 -6.56 -0.47
C TRP A 55 7.06 -7.34 0.82
N VAL A 56 6.94 -8.66 0.72
CA VAL A 56 6.94 -9.56 1.86
C VAL A 56 8.09 -10.54 1.72
N SER A 57 8.94 -10.64 2.74
CA SER A 57 9.99 -11.65 2.83
C SER A 57 10.34 -11.91 4.28
N ARG A 58 10.74 -13.13 4.63
CA ARG A 58 11.32 -13.43 5.96
C ARG A 58 12.63 -12.69 6.23
N SER A 59 13.31 -12.22 5.18
CA SER A 59 14.57 -11.48 5.29
C SER A 59 14.39 -9.97 5.47
N PHE A 60 13.15 -9.46 5.54
CA PHE A 60 12.88 -8.04 5.65
C PHE A 60 12.60 -7.63 7.08
N GLU A 61 13.14 -6.48 7.46
CA GLU A 61 12.64 -5.67 8.55
C GLU A 61 11.50 -4.78 8.06
N ASP A 62 10.46 -4.67 8.89
CA ASP A 62 9.26 -3.87 8.61
C ASP A 62 9.61 -2.39 8.46
N GLN A 63 9.27 -1.80 7.32
CA GLN A 63 9.51 -0.39 7.04
C GLN A 63 8.62 0.12 5.92
N VAL A 64 8.27 1.40 5.99
CA VAL A 64 7.76 2.16 4.86
C VAL A 64 8.91 3.02 4.35
N LEU A 65 9.16 2.99 3.06
CA LEU A 65 10.20 3.76 2.38
C LEU A 65 9.57 4.91 1.62
N SER A 66 10.24 6.06 1.61
CA SER A 66 9.98 7.13 0.66
C SER A 66 10.20 6.67 -0.79
N ARG A 67 9.67 7.40 -1.77
CA ARG A 67 10.00 7.16 -3.19
C ARG A 67 11.51 7.22 -3.45
N ALA A 68 12.23 8.14 -2.81
CA ALA A 68 13.67 8.27 -2.97
C ALA A 68 14.44 7.03 -2.49
N GLU A 69 14.13 6.53 -1.30
CA GLU A 69 14.75 5.30 -0.76
C GLU A 69 14.37 4.08 -1.58
N ALA A 70 13.12 3.98 -2.03
CA ALA A 70 12.67 2.89 -2.90
C ALA A 70 13.40 2.91 -4.26
N MET A 71 13.62 4.09 -4.86
CA MET A 71 14.42 4.23 -6.09
C MET A 71 15.87 3.83 -5.89
N ALA A 72 16.47 4.16 -4.75
CA ALA A 72 17.83 3.73 -4.42
C ALA A 72 17.97 2.20 -4.35
N LEU A 73 16.87 1.49 -4.12
CA LEU A 73 16.78 0.01 -4.15
C LEU A 73 16.37 -0.56 -5.53
N GLY A 74 16.21 0.29 -6.54
CA GLY A 74 15.82 -0.12 -7.89
C GLY A 74 14.30 -0.27 -8.09
N HIS A 75 13.48 0.46 -7.35
CA HIS A 75 12.03 0.48 -7.52
C HIS A 75 11.52 1.81 -8.05
N ASP A 76 10.78 1.79 -9.15
CA ASP A 76 10.31 2.96 -9.88
C ASP A 76 8.81 2.90 -10.27
N GLY A 77 8.15 1.75 -10.11
CA GLY A 77 6.73 1.52 -10.42
C GLY A 77 5.74 2.11 -9.41
N PHE A 78 5.94 3.38 -9.02
CA PHE A 78 5.08 4.09 -8.08
C PHE A 78 3.71 4.38 -8.70
N GLU A 79 2.68 4.33 -7.86
CA GLU A 79 1.36 4.85 -8.19
C GLU A 79 1.06 5.98 -7.22
N ASP A 80 0.27 6.96 -7.66
CA ASP A 80 -0.21 8.00 -6.76
C ASP A 80 -1.23 7.40 -5.79
N LEU A 81 -1.23 7.93 -4.56
CA LEU A 81 -2.19 7.51 -3.54
C LEU A 81 -3.58 7.78 -4.08
N MET A 82 -4.36 6.71 -4.30
CA MET A 82 -5.75 6.84 -4.66
C MET A 82 -6.43 7.59 -3.52
N THR A 83 -6.92 8.80 -3.77
CA THR A 83 -7.74 9.52 -2.80
C THR A 83 -8.92 8.60 -2.49
N VAL A 84 -9.05 8.18 -1.23
CA VAL A 84 -10.15 7.31 -0.80
C VAL A 84 -11.44 8.13 -0.91
N GLY A 85 -12.02 8.16 -2.11
CA GLY A 85 -13.04 9.14 -2.47
C GLY A 85 -13.52 9.07 -3.91
N SER A 86 -13.59 7.88 -4.52
CA SER A 86 -14.49 7.63 -5.66
C SER A 86 -14.77 6.14 -5.82
N ARG A 87 -15.49 5.56 -4.85
CA ARG A 87 -16.40 4.46 -5.19
C ARG A 87 -17.69 5.13 -5.63
N THR A 88 -17.85 5.37 -6.93
CA THR A 88 -19.18 5.55 -7.51
C THR A 88 -19.95 4.27 -7.22
N VAL A 89 -20.76 4.28 -6.16
CA VAL A 89 -21.81 3.31 -5.98
C VAL A 89 -22.75 3.54 -7.15
N GLY A 90 -22.67 2.69 -8.16
CA GLY A 90 -23.65 2.67 -9.23
C GLY A 90 -25.01 2.46 -8.59
N ALA A 91 -25.81 3.54 -8.53
CA ALA A 91 -27.21 3.47 -8.21
C ALA A 91 -27.88 2.67 -9.33
N GLN A 92 -27.97 1.36 -9.12
CA GLN A 92 -28.83 0.49 -9.88
C GLN A 92 -30.25 0.74 -9.38
N GLU A 93 -30.87 1.84 -9.83
CA GLU A 93 -32.26 2.11 -9.53
C GLU A 93 -33.14 1.23 -10.43
N HIS A 94 -33.81 0.31 -9.74
CA HIS A 94 -34.71 -0.67 -10.28
C HIS A 94 -35.90 0.00 -10.99
N ARG A 95 -36.20 -0.50 -12.19
CA ARG A 95 -37.49 -0.38 -12.86
C ARG A 95 -38.67 -0.40 -11.88
N ARG A 96 -39.59 0.55 -12.03
CA ARG A 96 -41.03 0.29 -12.11
C ARG A 96 -41.66 1.24 -13.11
#